data_AF-A0A914JA32-F1
#
_entry.id   AF-A0A914JA32-F1
#
_cell.length_a   1.000
_cell.length_b   1.000
_cell.length_c   1.000
_cell.angle_alpha   90.00
_cell.angle_beta   90.00
_cell.angle_gamma   90.00
#
_symmetry.space_group_name_H-M   'P 1'
#
loop_
_entity.id
_entity.type
_entity.pdbx_description
1 polymer ?
#
loop_
_entity_poly.entity_id
_entity_poly.type
_entity_poly.pdbx_seq_one_letter_code
_entity_poly.pdbx_strand_id
1 'polypeptide(L)' 'MVSSGVSLLYAFFQSAKARERLKLDVVKAVEDVSHSSVPKYRKSIVFEVSASNEADEDVETPYIKYNIR' A
#
# COMPACT_ATOMS: atom_id res chain seq x y z
N MET A 1 0.03 -3.76 7.86
CA MET A 1 0.11 -2.36 7.38
C MET A 1 0.80 -2.35 6.02
N VAL A 2 0.37 -1.48 5.10
CA VAL A 2 1.00 -1.29 3.79
C VAL A 2 1.21 0.20 3.53
N SER A 3 2.43 0.59 3.21
CA SER A 3 2.82 1.97 2.87
C SER A 3 3.66 2.04 1.59
N SER A 4 3.70 3.21 0.96
CA SER A 4 4.58 3.54 -0.16
C SER A 4 5.23 4.90 0.11
N GLY A 5 6.51 4.92 0.43
CA GLY A 5 7.19 6.12 0.92
C GLY A 5 6.52 6.61 2.21
N VAL A 6 6.14 7.89 2.26
CA VAL A 6 5.48 8.49 3.43
C VAL A 6 3.96 8.25 3.48
N SER A 7 3.38 7.61 2.47
CA SER A 7 1.93 7.42 2.34
C SER A 7 1.47 6.08 2.90
N LEU A 8 0.57 6.11 3.88
CA LEU A 8 -0.07 4.93 4.46
C LEU A 8 -1.29 4.50 3.63
N LEU A 9 -1.17 3.41 2.87
CA LEU A 9 -2.24 2.93 1.97
C LEU A 9 -3.31 2.16 2.73
N TYR A 10 -2.88 1.27 3.63
CA TYR A 10 -3.77 0.39 4.38
C TYR A 10 -3.21 0.06 5.77
N ALA A 11 -4.08 0.09 6.77
CA ALA A 11 -3.83 -0.52 8.07
C ALA A 11 -5.13 -1.09 8.64
N PHE A 12 -5.03 -2.14 9.45
CA PHE A 12 -6.18 -2.88 9.98
C PHE A 12 -7.12 -2.01 10.85
N PHE A 13 -6.54 -1.01 11.53
CA PHE A 13 -7.25 -0.05 12.38
C PHE A 13 -7.84 1.14 11.62
N GLN A 14 -7.73 1.20 10.28
CA GLN A 14 -8.29 2.32 9.52
C GLN A 14 -9.82 2.29 9.47
N SER A 15 -10.40 3.49 9.32
CA SER A 15 -11.85 3.71 9.23
C SER A 15 -12.49 3.02 8.03
N ALA A 16 -13.82 2.85 8.05
CA ALA A 16 -14.58 2.25 6.95
C ALA A 16 -14.35 2.98 5.61
N LYS A 17 -14.23 4.31 5.63
CA LYS A 17 -13.94 5.12 4.44
C LYS A 17 -12.61 4.74 3.78
N ALA A 18 -11.59 4.47 4.59
CA ALA A 18 -10.29 4.04 4.09
C ALA A 18 -10.31 2.64 3.46
N ARG A 19 -11.25 1.78 3.86
CA ARG A 19 -11.44 0.45 3.25
C ARG A 19 -12.06 0.51 1.85
N GLU A 20 -12.64 1.64 1.44
CA GLU A 20 -13.13 1.82 0.07
C GLU A 20 -11.99 1.70 -0.96
N ARG A 21 -10.75 2.03 -0.56
CA ARG A 21 -9.55 1.86 -1.38
C ARG A 21 -9.24 0.41 -1.74
N LEU A 22 -9.76 -0.57 -1.00
CA LEU A 22 -9.60 -1.99 -1.34
C LEU A 22 -10.25 -2.35 -2.69
N LYS A 23 -11.15 -1.51 -3.19
CA LYS A 23 -11.80 -1.66 -4.50
C LYS A 23 -11.07 -0.93 -5.62
N LEU A 24 -10.07 -0.11 -5.30
CA LEU A 24 -9.32 0.65 -6.29
C LEU A 24 -8.19 -0.21 -6.87
N ASP A 25 -7.80 0.13 -8.10
CA ASP A 25 -6.52 -0.32 -8.64
C ASP A 25 -5.37 0.21 -7.77
N VAL A 26 -4.28 -0.56 -7.64
CA VAL A 26 -3.11 -0.20 -6.83
C VAL A 26 -2.57 1.18 -7.19
N VAL A 27 -2.50 1.53 -8.48
CA VAL A 27 -2.01 2.84 -8.92
C VAL A 27 -2.96 3.94 -8.43
N LYS A 28 -4.28 3.74 -8.61
CA LYS A 28 -5.29 4.71 -8.16
C LYS A 28 -5.30 4.90 -6.65
N ALA A 29 -5.11 3.83 -5.88
CA ALA A 29 -5.01 3.91 -4.43
C ALA A 29 -3.78 4.73 -3.99
N VAL A 30 -2.65 4.58 -4.69
CA VAL A 30 -1.45 5.38 -4.43
C VAL A 30 -1.68 6.86 -4.78
N GLU A 31 -2.31 7.14 -5.91
CA GLU A 31 -2.61 8.52 -6.32
C GLU A 31 -3.60 9.21 -5.37
N ASP A 32 -4.62 8.48 -4.90
CA ASP A 32 -5.62 8.97 -3.93
C ASP A 32 -4.98 9.41 -2.61
N VAL A 33 -4.09 8.58 -2.05
CA VAL A 33 -3.46 8.86 -0.74
C VAL A 33 -2.31 9.84 -0.83
N SER A 34 -1.53 9.82 -1.93
CA SER A 34 -0.40 10.73 -2.13
C SER A 34 -0.82 12.10 -2.68
N HIS A 35 -2.08 12.26 -3.08
CA HIS A 35 -2.60 13.44 -3.79
C HIS A 35 -1.75 13.83 -5.01
N SER A 36 -1.07 12.85 -5.61
CA SER A 36 -0.09 13.03 -6.67
C SER A 36 -0.25 11.92 -7.70
N SER A 37 -0.26 12.26 -8.98
CA SER A 37 -0.33 11.25 -10.04
C SER A 37 0.96 10.45 -10.13
N VAL A 38 0.84 9.16 -10.42
CA VAL A 38 1.98 8.29 -10.69
C VAL A 38 2.50 8.61 -12.09
N PRO A 39 3.78 9.01 -12.26
CA PRO A 39 4.31 9.36 -13.57
C PRO A 39 4.26 8.20 -14.56
N LYS A 40 3.90 8.45 -15.82
CA LYS A 40 3.77 7.41 -16.87
C LYS A 40 5.04 6.58 -17.12
N TYR A 41 6.22 7.14 -16.82
CA TYR A 41 7.48 6.42 -16.97
C TYR A 41 7.75 5.44 -15.82
N ARG A 42 7.04 5.55 -14.69
CA ARG A 42 7.23 4.67 -13.53
C ARG A 42 6.80 3.25 -13.89
N LYS A 43 7.73 2.30 -13.79
CA LYS A 43 7.51 0.88 -14.10
C LYS A 43 7.15 0.04 -12.87
N SER A 44 7.50 0.54 -11.68
CA SER A 44 7.26 -0.19 -10.44
C SER A 44 7.01 0.76 -9.28
N ILE A 45 6.30 0.27 -8.26
CA ILE A 45 6.10 0.92 -6.96
C ILE A 45 6.68 -0.01 -5.90
N VAL A 46 7.34 0.57 -4.90
CA VAL A 46 7.85 -0.17 -3.74
C VAL A 46 6.86 -0.01 -2.61
N PHE A 47 6.46 -1.12 -1.99
CA PHE A 47 5.65 -1.13 -0.79
C PHE A 47 6.43 -1.68 0.39
N GLU A 48 6.26 -1.03 1.53
CA GLU A 48 6.69 -1.54 2.83
C GLU A 48 5.48 -2.18 3.51
N VAL A 49 5.70 -3.35 4.10
CA VAL A 49 4.66 -4.15 4.71
C VAL A 49 5.06 -4.53 6.12
N SER A 50 4.11 -4.38 7.05
CA SER A 50 4.15 -4.99 8.37
C SER A 50 3.01 -6.00 8.43
N ALA A 51 3.32 -7.26 8.70
CA ALA A 51 2.32 -8.32 8.78
C ALA A 51 2.52 -9.12 10.06
N SER A 52 1.45 -9.76 10.51
CA SER A 52 1.50 -10.68 11.64
C SER A 52 1.41 -12.12 11.12
N ASN A 53 2.07 -13.06 11.80
CA ASN A 53 2.03 -14.48 11.44
C ASN A 53 0.73 -15.16 11.95
N GLU A 54 0.59 -16.47 11.77
CA GLU A 54 -0.58 -17.23 12.22
C GLU A 54 -0.74 -17.27 13.76
N ALA A 55 0.29 -16.88 14.51
CA ALA A 55 0.28 -16.75 15.96
C ALA A 55 0.04 -15.30 16.42
N ASP A 56 -0.39 -14.41 15.53
CA ASP A 56 -0.62 -12.97 15.76
C ASP A 56 0.63 -12.19 16.23
N GLU A 57 1.83 -12.71 15.97
CA GLU A 57 3.08 -12.02 16.26
C GLU A 57 3.48 -11.14 15.07
N ASP A 58 3.85 -9.88 15.33
CA ASP A 58 4.38 -8.99 14.31
C ASP A 58 5.73 -9.49 13.81
N VAL A 59 5.81 -9.74 12.51
CA VAL A 59 7.02 -10.23 11.84
C VAL A 59 7.57 -9.20 10.87
N GLU A 60 8.89 -9.13 10.79
CA GLU A 60 9.56 -8.34 9.76
C GLU A 60 9.36 -9.01 8.40
N THR A 61 8.94 -8.22 7.40
CA THR A 61 8.74 -8.72 6.04
C THR A 61 9.57 -7.94 5.03
N PRO A 62 10.04 -8.58 3.94
CA PRO A 62 10.69 -7.86 2.86
C PRO A 62 9.76 -6.84 2.20
N TYR A 63 10.36 -5.85 1.53
CA TYR A 63 9.61 -4.94 0.68
C TYR A 63 9.00 -5.67 -0.53
N ILE A 64 7.93 -5.10 -1.07
CA ILE A 64 7.28 -5.59 -2.28
C ILE A 64 7.60 -4.65 -3.45
N LYS A 65 8.13 -5.19 -4.54
CA LYS A 65 8.21 -4.48 -5.83
C LYS A 65 6.99 -4.82 -6.68
N TYR A 66 6.05 -3.89 -6.77
CA TYR A 66 4.88 -4.02 -7.61
C TYR A 66 5.17 -3.47 -9.01
N ASN A 67 5.05 -4.30 -10.05
CA ASN A 67 5.24 -3.85 -11.44
C ASN A 67 3.92 -3.32 -12.00
N ILE A 68 3.93 -2.07 -12.46
CA ILE A 68 2.80 -1.45 -13.16
C ILE A 68 2.79 -2.03 -14.58
N ARG A 69 1.69 -2.70 -14.96
CA ARG A 69 1.48 -3.25 -16.31
C ARG A 69 0.76 -2.25 -17.19
#